data_AF-A0A1Y3SQC9-F1
#
_entry.id   AF-A0A1Y3SQC9-F1
#
_cell.length_a   1.000
_cell.length_b   1.000
_cell.length_c   1.000
_cell.angle_alpha   90.00
_cell.angle_beta   90.00
_cell.angle_gamma   90.00
#
_symmetry.space_group_name_H-M   'P 1'
#
loop_
_entity.id
_entity.type
_entity.pdbx_description
1 polymer ?
#
loop_
_entity_poly.entity_id
_entity_poly.type
_entity_poly.pdbx_seq_one_letter_code
_entity_poly.pdbx_strand_id
1 'polypeptide(L)'
;MVVKETERLYKSYLNITNSRWEYGNSVLYRMCEEEPEHKQIDVIVGKIWLIGRSYAAAIERRKNAVVVGDDFYYDVVAPKLLEIGSELDDRITRLRKSKGLVLDDIKLVLSTHKFLMDIFYELTGLEKRSLASKYLHFHCPEKFFIYDSRARVGIGKLVKRPNKEILTDVSDYDPEYGDFVCRVLELQEYLDEQLGVYELPRKLDGFLLTAIK
;
A
#
# COMPACT_ATOMS: atom_id res chain seq x y z
N MET A 1 14.84 13.48 9.31
CA MET A 1 15.67 13.05 10.46
C MET A 1 15.18 11.72 11.01
N VAL A 2 15.95 10.67 10.73
CA VAL A 2 15.83 9.33 11.31
C VAL A 2 16.36 9.31 12.75
N VAL A 3 15.73 8.54 13.62
CA VAL A 3 16.06 8.45 15.05
C VAL A 3 17.24 7.50 15.28
N LYS A 4 18.15 7.83 16.20
CA LYS A 4 19.42 7.10 16.44
C LYS A 4 19.23 5.61 16.77
N GLU A 5 18.15 5.26 17.45
CA GLU A 5 17.88 3.87 17.83
C GLU A 5 17.43 2.98 16.66
N THR A 6 17.20 3.54 15.47
CA THR A 6 16.66 2.84 14.30
C THR A 6 17.50 1.63 13.91
N GLU A 7 18.83 1.73 13.89
CA GLU A 7 19.71 0.60 13.54
C GLU A 7 19.58 -0.57 14.51
N ARG A 8 19.55 -0.28 15.81
CA ARG A 8 19.40 -1.30 16.86
C ARG A 8 18.05 -2.00 16.75
N LEU A 9 16.99 -1.22 16.49
CA LEU A 9 15.65 -1.76 16.25
C LEU A 9 15.61 -2.63 14.99
N TYR A 10 16.28 -2.20 13.92
CA TYR A 10 16.34 -2.95 12.67
C TYR A 10 17.09 -4.28 12.82
N LYS A 11 18.27 -4.27 13.44
CA LYS A 11 19.02 -5.49 13.77
C LYS A 11 18.21 -6.44 14.67
N SER A 12 17.44 -5.89 15.61
CA SER A 12 16.54 -6.70 16.44
C SER A 12 15.42 -7.32 15.60
N TYR A 13 14.85 -6.58 14.65
CA TYR A 13 13.83 -7.07 13.73
C TYR A 13 14.34 -8.21 12.85
N LEU A 14 15.58 -8.14 12.35
CA LEU A 14 16.17 -9.23 11.56
C LEU A 14 16.27 -10.56 12.32
N ASN A 15 16.36 -10.52 13.65
CA ASN A 15 16.38 -11.72 14.50
C ASN A 15 14.98 -12.27 14.83
N ILE A 16 13.91 -11.57 14.43
CA ILE A 16 12.54 -12.04 14.65
C ILE A 16 12.17 -13.02 13.53
N THR A 17 12.02 -14.30 13.89
CA THR A 17 11.32 -15.26 13.04
C THR A 17 9.82 -15.09 13.25
N ASN A 18 9.11 -14.55 12.26
CA ASN A 18 7.66 -14.41 12.35
C ASN A 18 6.98 -14.91 11.07
N SER A 19 6.69 -16.21 11.04
CA SER A 19 5.94 -16.85 9.97
C SER A 19 4.42 -16.64 10.07
N ARG A 20 3.95 -15.91 11.08
CA ARG A 20 2.52 -15.69 11.28
C ARG A 20 1.96 -14.96 10.06
N TRP A 21 0.87 -15.53 9.52
CA TRP A 21 0.15 -15.01 8.36
C TRP A 21 0.91 -15.09 7.02
N GLU A 22 2.12 -15.64 6.95
CA GLU A 22 2.88 -15.73 5.69
C GLU A 22 2.13 -16.53 4.63
N TYR A 23 1.51 -17.65 5.00
CA TYR A 23 0.68 -18.43 4.08
C TYR A 23 -0.57 -17.66 3.63
N GLY A 24 -1.24 -16.95 4.54
CA GLY A 24 -2.38 -16.10 4.17
C GLY A 24 -1.97 -15.01 3.18
N ASN A 25 -0.84 -14.36 3.42
CA ASN A 25 -0.30 -13.35 2.52
C ASN A 25 0.10 -13.95 1.18
N SER A 26 0.70 -15.16 1.15
CA SER A 26 1.06 -15.81 -0.12
C SER A 26 -0.16 -16.19 -0.95
N VAL A 27 -1.30 -16.52 -0.34
CA VAL A 27 -2.57 -16.68 -1.06
C VAL A 27 -3.00 -15.35 -1.69
N LEU A 28 -2.94 -14.23 -0.96
CA LEU A 28 -3.31 -12.92 -1.50
C LEU A 28 -2.40 -12.45 -2.63
N TYR A 29 -1.08 -12.67 -2.53
CA TYR A 29 -0.15 -12.35 -3.61
C TYR A 29 -0.39 -13.21 -4.84
N ARG A 30 -0.54 -14.53 -4.68
CA ARG A 30 -0.83 -15.43 -5.81
C ARG A 30 -2.12 -15.04 -6.54
N MET A 31 -3.17 -14.69 -5.80
CA MET A 31 -4.42 -14.21 -6.39
C MET A 31 -4.22 -12.99 -7.31
N CYS A 32 -3.39 -12.01 -6.92
CA CYS A 32 -3.09 -10.84 -7.77
C CYS A 32 -2.03 -11.11 -8.83
N GLU A 33 -1.21 -12.14 -8.67
CA GLU A 33 -0.20 -12.56 -9.65
C GLU A 33 -0.82 -13.37 -10.79
N GLU A 34 -1.65 -14.35 -10.45
CA GLU A 34 -2.35 -15.26 -11.37
C GLU A 34 -3.44 -14.53 -12.15
N GLU A 35 -4.17 -13.64 -11.47
CA GLU A 35 -5.20 -12.80 -12.07
C GLU A 35 -4.82 -11.33 -11.86
N PRO A 36 -3.94 -10.72 -12.67
CA PRO A 36 -3.51 -9.33 -12.42
C PRO A 36 -4.54 -8.29 -12.85
N GLU A 37 -5.34 -8.60 -13.87
CA GLU A 37 -6.22 -7.63 -14.53
C GLU A 37 -7.60 -7.49 -13.87
N HIS A 38 -8.31 -6.42 -14.22
CA HIS A 38 -9.65 -6.10 -13.73
C HIS A 38 -10.72 -6.35 -14.81
N LYS A 39 -10.81 -7.59 -15.30
CA LYS A 39 -11.71 -7.98 -16.42
C LYS A 39 -12.92 -8.82 -16.03
N GLN A 40 -12.89 -9.46 -14.86
CA GLN A 40 -13.93 -10.39 -14.42
C GLN A 40 -14.47 -9.96 -13.05
N ILE A 41 -15.80 -9.86 -12.94
CA ILE A 41 -16.48 -9.37 -11.73
C ILE A 41 -16.13 -10.22 -10.51
N ASP A 42 -16.23 -11.55 -10.61
CA ASP A 42 -15.94 -12.45 -9.48
C ASP A 42 -14.50 -12.33 -8.97
N VAL A 43 -13.55 -12.17 -9.90
CA VAL A 43 -12.14 -11.98 -9.57
C VAL A 43 -11.92 -10.64 -8.87
N ILE A 44 -12.55 -9.57 -9.36
CA ILE A 44 -12.48 -8.23 -8.75
C ILE A 44 -13.06 -8.26 -7.33
N VAL A 45 -14.25 -8.82 -7.16
CA VAL A 45 -14.91 -8.95 -5.85
C VAL A 45 -14.03 -9.75 -4.91
N GLY A 46 -13.54 -10.92 -5.34
CA GLY A 46 -12.66 -11.78 -4.55
C GLY A 46 -11.44 -11.04 -4.03
N LYS A 47 -10.73 -10.29 -4.90
CA LYS A 47 -9.55 -9.52 -4.51
C LYS A 47 -9.88 -8.46 -3.46
N ILE A 48 -10.87 -7.60 -3.72
CA ILE A 48 -11.23 -6.49 -2.82
C ILE A 48 -11.73 -7.03 -1.47
N TRP A 49 -12.56 -8.07 -1.50
CA TRP A 49 -13.12 -8.68 -0.31
C TRP A 49 -12.04 -9.33 0.57
N LEU A 50 -11.22 -10.20 0.00
CA LEU A 50 -10.21 -10.95 0.74
C LEU A 50 -9.11 -10.01 1.29
N ILE A 51 -8.62 -9.07 0.48
CA ILE A 51 -7.62 -8.09 0.94
C ILE A 51 -8.23 -7.19 2.01
N GLY A 52 -9.44 -6.66 1.77
CA GLY A 52 -10.12 -5.75 2.68
C GLY A 52 -10.39 -6.39 4.05
N ARG A 53 -10.88 -7.63 4.09
CA ARG A 53 -11.19 -8.31 5.36
C ARG A 53 -9.95 -8.82 6.08
N SER A 54 -8.99 -9.41 5.36
CA SER A 54 -7.76 -9.93 5.96
C SER A 54 -6.93 -8.84 6.66
N TYR A 55 -7.00 -7.60 6.16
CA TYR A 55 -6.25 -6.47 6.70
C TYR A 55 -7.10 -5.39 7.39
N ALA A 56 -8.33 -5.74 7.79
CA ALA A 56 -9.27 -4.85 8.48
C ALA A 56 -9.49 -3.49 7.78
N ALA A 57 -9.39 -3.47 6.45
CA ALA A 57 -9.53 -2.33 5.56
C ALA A 57 -10.77 -2.47 4.65
N ALA A 58 -11.79 -3.16 5.14
CA ALA A 58 -12.97 -3.58 4.40
C ALA A 58 -13.69 -2.39 3.69
N ILE A 59 -13.98 -2.53 2.39
CA ILE A 59 -14.55 -1.46 1.55
C ILE A 59 -15.97 -1.09 1.97
N GLU A 60 -16.73 -2.05 2.49
CA GLU A 60 -18.13 -1.93 2.92
C GLU A 60 -18.34 -0.94 4.08
N ARG A 61 -17.29 -0.61 4.84
CA ARG A 61 -17.37 0.46 5.87
C ARG A 61 -17.52 1.82 5.19
N ARG A 62 -18.66 2.49 5.28
CA ARG A 62 -18.93 3.71 4.50
C ARG A 62 -19.75 4.71 5.30
N LYS A 63 -19.67 6.01 4.93
CA LYS A 63 -20.27 7.11 5.71
C LYS A 63 -21.81 7.11 5.68
N ASN A 64 -22.40 6.78 4.53
CA ASN A 64 -23.86 6.81 4.31
C ASN A 64 -24.34 5.47 3.70
N ALA A 65 -24.43 4.44 4.54
CA ALA A 65 -24.73 3.09 4.06
C ALA A 65 -26.23 2.88 3.79
N VAL A 66 -26.63 2.86 2.51
CA VAL A 66 -28.02 2.53 2.09
C VAL A 66 -28.17 1.07 1.59
N VAL A 67 -27.26 0.58 0.73
CA VAL A 67 -27.28 -0.80 0.15
C VAL A 67 -26.39 -1.78 0.94
N VAL A 68 -26.92 -2.71 1.73
CA VAL A 68 -26.13 -3.55 2.66
C VAL A 68 -25.83 -4.93 2.05
N GLY A 69 -24.61 -5.46 2.25
CA GLY A 69 -24.27 -6.87 1.97
C GLY A 69 -23.53 -7.12 0.65
N ASP A 70 -23.68 -8.34 0.11
CA ASP A 70 -23.02 -8.81 -1.12
C ASP A 70 -23.44 -7.98 -2.34
N ASP A 71 -24.67 -7.46 -2.34
CA ASP A 71 -25.22 -6.50 -3.30
C ASP A 71 -24.29 -5.28 -3.47
N PHE A 72 -23.61 -4.82 -2.40
CA PHE A 72 -22.68 -3.70 -2.55
C PHE A 72 -21.42 -4.05 -3.35
N TYR A 73 -20.90 -5.26 -3.19
CA TYR A 73 -19.70 -5.69 -3.91
C TYR A 73 -19.99 -5.91 -5.39
N TYR A 74 -21.07 -6.65 -5.67
CA TYR A 74 -21.42 -7.04 -7.03
C TYR A 74 -22.13 -5.93 -7.81
N ASP A 75 -22.94 -5.10 -7.16
CA ASP A 75 -23.74 -4.09 -7.88
C ASP A 75 -23.08 -2.70 -7.92
N VAL A 76 -22.08 -2.45 -7.06
CA VAL A 76 -21.46 -1.12 -6.94
C VAL A 76 -19.95 -1.16 -7.12
N VAL A 77 -19.24 -1.96 -6.33
CA VAL A 77 -17.77 -1.98 -6.34
C VAL A 77 -17.23 -2.59 -7.63
N ALA A 78 -17.68 -3.80 -7.98
CA ALA A 78 -17.14 -4.51 -9.14
C ALA A 78 -17.44 -3.82 -10.48
N PRO A 79 -18.65 -3.26 -10.72
CA PRO A 79 -18.91 -2.49 -11.94
C PRO A 79 -17.98 -1.28 -12.05
N LYS A 80 -17.74 -0.56 -10.95
CA LYS A 80 -16.83 0.60 -10.99
C LYS A 80 -15.38 0.20 -11.23
N LEU A 81 -14.89 -0.88 -10.60
CA LEU A 81 -13.54 -1.37 -10.83
C LEU A 81 -13.35 -2.00 -12.22
N LEU A 82 -14.41 -2.55 -12.81
CA LEU A 82 -14.42 -3.01 -14.19
C LEU A 82 -14.37 -1.82 -15.16
N GLU A 83 -15.16 -0.77 -14.90
CA GLU A 83 -15.19 0.49 -15.68
C GLU A 83 -13.81 1.14 -15.75
N ILE A 84 -13.14 1.28 -14.61
CA ILE A 84 -11.79 1.89 -14.53
C ILE A 84 -10.65 0.88 -14.76
N GLY A 85 -10.99 -0.39 -15.02
CA GLY A 85 -10.04 -1.50 -15.01
C GLY A 85 -8.89 -1.33 -15.98
N SER A 86 -9.16 -0.88 -17.21
CA SER A 86 -8.11 -0.64 -18.21
C SER A 86 -7.07 0.38 -17.75
N GLU A 87 -7.51 1.48 -17.13
CA GLU A 87 -6.59 2.52 -16.65
C GLU A 87 -5.77 2.03 -15.45
N LEU A 88 -6.41 1.32 -14.51
CA LEU A 88 -5.72 0.75 -13.35
C LEU A 88 -4.71 -0.32 -13.76
N ASP A 89 -5.07 -1.20 -14.70
CA ASP A 89 -4.21 -2.24 -15.24
C ASP A 89 -3.00 -1.65 -15.97
N ASP A 90 -3.18 -0.58 -16.74
CA ASP A 90 -2.08 0.13 -17.41
C ASP A 90 -1.09 0.73 -16.39
N ARG A 91 -1.61 1.39 -15.34
CA ARG A 91 -0.79 1.95 -14.26
C ARG A 91 0.01 0.86 -13.53
N ILE A 92 -0.65 -0.23 -13.14
CA ILE A 92 -0.02 -1.38 -12.47
C ILE A 92 1.02 -2.04 -13.39
N THR A 93 0.69 -2.24 -14.66
CA THR A 93 1.59 -2.88 -15.63
C THR A 93 2.85 -2.07 -15.86
N ARG A 94 2.74 -0.74 -15.98
CA ARG A 94 3.90 0.16 -16.09
C ARG A 94 4.81 0.06 -14.87
N LEU A 95 4.23 0.06 -13.66
CA LEU A 95 4.98 -0.10 -12.42
C LEU A 95 5.66 -1.47 -12.31
N ARG A 96 4.96 -2.57 -12.66
CA ARG A 96 5.51 -3.93 -12.65
C ARG A 96 6.64 -4.13 -13.66
N LYS A 97 6.60 -3.45 -14.81
CA LYS A 97 7.65 -3.53 -15.84
C LYS A 97 8.86 -2.66 -15.52
N SER A 98 8.72 -1.67 -14.63
CA SER A 98 9.82 -0.81 -14.24
C SER A 98 10.82 -1.55 -13.37
N LYS A 99 12.08 -1.60 -13.82
CA LYS A 99 13.21 -2.14 -13.06
C LYS A 99 13.78 -1.18 -12.02
N GLY A 100 13.29 0.06 -12.00
CA GLY A 100 13.73 1.08 -11.05
C GLY A 100 13.28 0.80 -9.62
N LEU A 101 13.78 1.59 -8.68
CA LEU A 101 13.34 1.61 -7.30
C LEU A 101 12.03 2.40 -7.17
N VAL A 102 11.44 2.40 -5.97
CA VAL A 102 10.21 3.18 -5.70
C VAL A 102 10.42 4.67 -6.00
N LEU A 103 11.62 5.18 -5.68
CA LEU A 103 11.97 6.59 -5.89
C LEU A 103 11.97 6.97 -7.38
N ASP A 104 12.42 6.07 -8.26
CA ASP A 104 12.45 6.32 -9.71
C ASP A 104 11.03 6.44 -10.29
N ASP A 105 10.07 5.70 -9.71
CA ASP A 105 8.67 5.67 -10.15
C ASP A 105 7.74 6.52 -9.27
N ILE A 106 8.28 7.38 -8.40
CA ILE A 106 7.51 8.00 -7.30
C ILE A 106 6.26 8.74 -7.77
N LYS A 107 6.35 9.45 -8.91
CA LYS A 107 5.21 10.16 -9.52
C LYS A 107 4.08 9.20 -9.89
N LEU A 108 4.42 8.05 -10.47
CA LEU A 108 3.44 7.05 -10.88
C LEU A 108 2.90 6.28 -9.67
N VAL A 109 3.73 5.98 -8.67
CA VAL A 109 3.31 5.33 -7.42
C VAL A 109 2.29 6.20 -6.68
N LEU A 110 2.60 7.47 -6.44
CA LEU A 110 1.73 8.37 -5.69
C LEU A 110 0.42 8.68 -6.43
N SER A 111 0.49 8.96 -7.73
CA SER A 111 -0.72 9.22 -8.53
C SER A 111 -1.60 7.98 -8.69
N THR A 112 -1.02 6.77 -8.78
CA THR A 112 -1.81 5.53 -8.84
C THR A 112 -2.50 5.23 -7.51
N HIS A 113 -1.83 5.49 -6.38
CA HIS A 113 -2.46 5.40 -5.06
C HIS A 113 -3.62 6.38 -4.93
N LYS A 114 -3.40 7.66 -5.27
CA LYS A 114 -4.46 8.68 -5.23
C LYS A 114 -5.63 8.34 -6.16
N PHE A 115 -5.36 7.91 -7.38
CA PHE A 115 -6.39 7.48 -8.33
C PHE A 115 -7.32 6.43 -7.70
N LEU A 116 -6.77 5.34 -7.18
CA LEU A 116 -7.57 4.28 -6.57
C LEU A 116 -8.28 4.75 -5.29
N MET A 117 -7.62 5.60 -4.50
CA MET A 117 -8.17 6.21 -3.30
C MET A 117 -9.42 7.07 -3.62
N ASP A 118 -9.35 7.90 -4.66
CA ASP A 118 -10.45 8.76 -5.08
C ASP A 118 -11.64 7.93 -5.57
N ILE A 119 -11.40 6.85 -6.33
CA ILE A 119 -12.47 5.90 -6.72
C ILE A 119 -13.13 5.27 -5.49
N PHE A 120 -12.36 4.86 -4.48
CA PHE A 120 -12.93 4.34 -3.25
C PHE A 120 -13.67 5.42 -2.44
N TYR A 121 -13.24 6.67 -2.51
CA TYR A 121 -13.95 7.79 -1.91
C TYR A 121 -15.30 8.02 -2.59
N GLU A 122 -15.37 8.01 -3.91
CA GLU A 122 -16.63 8.09 -4.66
C GLU A 122 -17.62 6.99 -4.24
N LEU A 123 -17.12 5.76 -4.07
CA LEU A 123 -17.94 4.61 -3.70
C LEU A 123 -18.42 4.61 -2.24
N THR A 124 -17.65 5.22 -1.32
CA THR A 124 -17.85 5.00 0.13
C THR A 124 -18.00 6.28 0.96
N GLY A 125 -17.67 7.43 0.38
CA GLY A 125 -17.56 8.72 1.08
C GLY A 125 -16.44 8.76 2.12
N LEU A 126 -15.47 7.84 2.04
CA LEU A 126 -14.30 7.75 2.93
C LEU A 126 -13.05 7.58 2.08
N GLU A 127 -11.94 8.20 2.50
CA GLU A 127 -10.71 8.24 1.70
C GLU A 127 -10.04 6.86 1.57
N LYS A 128 -10.39 5.84 2.37
CA LYS A 128 -9.95 4.44 2.19
C LYS A 128 -8.45 4.23 1.88
N ARG A 129 -7.58 5.15 2.33
CA ARG A 129 -6.12 5.15 2.08
C ARG A 129 -5.47 3.79 2.30
N SER A 130 -5.83 3.15 3.41
CA SER A 130 -5.29 1.84 3.79
C SER A 130 -5.67 0.74 2.82
N LEU A 131 -6.93 0.73 2.35
CA LEU A 131 -7.38 -0.24 1.36
C LEU A 131 -6.66 -0.03 0.04
N ALA A 132 -6.58 1.22 -0.44
CA ALA A 132 -5.86 1.55 -1.68
C ALA A 132 -4.39 1.11 -1.64
N SER A 133 -3.67 1.43 -0.56
CA SER A 133 -2.25 1.02 -0.43
C SER A 133 -2.09 -0.49 -0.38
N LYS A 134 -2.98 -1.21 0.33
CA LYS A 134 -2.87 -2.67 0.48
C LYS A 134 -3.22 -3.37 -0.82
N TYR A 135 -4.28 -2.94 -1.48
CA TYR A 135 -4.68 -3.46 -2.79
C TYR A 135 -3.52 -3.35 -3.79
N LEU A 136 -2.94 -2.15 -3.92
CA LEU A 136 -1.82 -1.90 -4.81
C LEU A 136 -0.55 -2.65 -4.39
N HIS A 137 -0.30 -2.80 -3.09
CA HIS A 137 0.82 -3.61 -2.58
C HIS A 137 0.70 -5.08 -2.97
N PHE A 138 -0.50 -5.67 -2.93
CA PHE A 138 -0.68 -7.06 -3.37
C PHE A 138 -0.51 -7.22 -4.89
N HIS A 139 -0.86 -6.20 -5.67
CA HIS A 139 -0.64 -6.18 -7.13
C HIS A 139 0.81 -5.88 -7.53
N CYS A 140 1.52 -5.09 -6.74
CA CYS A 140 2.87 -4.61 -7.04
C CYS A 140 3.69 -4.41 -5.74
N PRO A 141 4.12 -5.52 -5.10
CA PRO A 141 4.73 -5.50 -3.76
C PRO A 141 6.07 -4.77 -3.67
N GLU A 142 6.73 -4.55 -4.81
CA GLU A 142 8.01 -3.86 -4.89
C GLU A 142 7.87 -2.34 -5.01
N LYS A 143 6.65 -1.83 -5.25
CA LYS A 143 6.41 -0.40 -5.55
C LYS A 143 5.55 0.32 -4.52
N PHE A 144 4.69 -0.39 -3.79
CA PHE A 144 3.79 0.21 -2.82
C PHE A 144 4.13 -0.24 -1.40
N PHE A 145 4.08 0.70 -0.46
CA PHE A 145 4.18 0.41 0.97
C PHE A 145 2.78 0.18 1.55
N ILE A 146 2.65 -0.72 2.51
CA ILE A 146 1.39 -0.89 3.23
C ILE A 146 1.18 0.30 4.17
N TYR A 147 0.12 1.05 3.93
CA TYR A 147 -0.32 2.12 4.81
C TYR A 147 -1.50 1.66 5.68
N ASP A 148 -1.36 1.84 6.99
CA ASP A 148 -2.44 1.84 7.97
C ASP A 148 -2.01 2.57 9.24
N SER A 149 -2.88 2.61 10.25
CA SER A 149 -2.60 3.31 11.51
C SER A 149 -1.36 2.76 12.21
N ARG A 150 -1.07 1.46 12.10
CA ARG A 150 0.09 0.81 12.72
C ARG A 150 1.36 1.21 11.98
N ALA A 151 1.37 1.09 10.66
CA ALA A 151 2.50 1.52 9.83
C ALA A 151 2.81 3.01 10.04
N ARG A 152 1.79 3.87 10.07
CA ARG A 152 1.91 5.32 10.31
C ARG A 152 2.53 5.63 11.68
N VAL A 153 2.11 4.92 12.73
CA VAL A 153 2.70 5.07 14.08
C VAL A 153 4.14 4.59 14.10
N GLY A 154 4.42 3.42 13.50
CA GLY A 154 5.76 2.84 13.42
C GLY A 154 6.74 3.79 12.72
N ILE A 155 6.39 4.28 11.53
CA ILE A 155 7.27 5.19 10.80
C ILE A 155 7.43 6.55 11.52
N GLY A 156 6.40 7.06 12.19
CA GLY A 156 6.49 8.30 12.97
C GLY A 156 7.39 8.19 14.21
N LYS A 157 7.66 6.96 14.70
CA LYS A 157 8.68 6.72 15.73
C LYS A 157 10.09 6.76 15.15
N LEU A 158 10.30 6.22 13.94
CA LEU A 158 11.60 6.07 13.29
C LEU A 158 12.06 7.33 12.56
N VAL A 159 11.15 8.04 11.89
CA VAL A 159 11.44 9.22 11.09
C VAL A 159 10.54 10.36 11.55
N LYS A 160 11.11 11.40 12.15
CA LYS A 160 10.33 12.50 12.78
C LYS A 160 9.88 13.55 11.80
N ARG A 161 10.76 13.93 10.88
CA ARG A 161 10.51 14.96 9.86
C ARG A 161 11.15 14.48 8.57
N PRO A 162 10.37 14.04 7.57
CA PRO A 162 10.91 13.61 6.30
C PRO A 162 11.37 14.80 5.46
N ASN A 163 12.37 14.61 4.60
CA ASN A 163 12.52 15.50 3.44
C ASN A 163 11.34 15.28 2.47
N LYS A 164 10.70 16.37 2.04
CA LYS A 164 9.53 16.36 1.14
C LYS A 164 9.83 16.92 -0.24
N GLU A 165 11.09 17.19 -0.55
CA GLU A 165 11.51 17.71 -1.86
C GLU A 165 11.01 16.83 -3.01
N ILE A 166 10.98 15.50 -2.84
CA ILE A 166 10.44 14.59 -3.86
C ILE A 166 8.97 14.85 -4.21
N LEU A 167 8.20 15.54 -3.36
CA LEU A 167 6.79 15.86 -3.57
C LEU A 167 6.59 17.18 -4.34
N THR A 168 7.61 18.05 -4.45
CA THR A 168 7.45 19.34 -5.15
C THR A 168 7.16 19.14 -6.63
N ASP A 169 7.67 18.05 -7.19
CA ASP A 169 7.53 17.72 -8.62
C ASP A 169 6.38 16.73 -8.88
N VAL A 170 5.56 16.44 -7.87
CA VAL A 170 4.40 15.55 -7.95
C VAL A 170 3.14 16.39 -7.81
N SER A 171 2.41 16.58 -8.90
CA SER A 171 1.17 17.38 -8.89
C SER A 171 -0.04 16.63 -8.35
N ASP A 172 -0.04 15.31 -8.43
CA ASP A 172 -1.21 14.47 -8.16
C ASP A 172 -0.88 13.37 -7.15
N TYR A 173 -1.14 13.65 -5.86
CA TYR A 173 -0.95 12.70 -4.76
C TYR A 173 -1.84 13.03 -3.55
N ASP A 174 -2.10 12.03 -2.71
CA ASP A 174 -2.75 12.23 -1.42
C ASP A 174 -1.72 12.73 -0.39
N PRO A 175 -1.91 13.89 0.29
CA PRO A 175 -0.92 14.47 1.18
C PRO A 175 -0.48 13.58 2.35
N GLU A 176 -1.41 12.78 2.89
CA GLU A 176 -1.13 11.92 4.04
C GLU A 176 -0.30 10.70 3.64
N TYR A 177 -0.66 10.04 2.54
CA TYR A 177 0.12 8.94 1.99
C TYR A 177 1.46 9.43 1.43
N GLY A 178 1.51 10.61 0.81
CA GLY A 178 2.76 11.23 0.36
C GLY A 178 3.75 11.49 1.49
N ASP A 179 3.30 12.07 2.61
CA ASP A 179 4.15 12.24 3.81
C ASP A 179 4.65 10.88 4.34
N PHE A 180 3.79 9.88 4.36
CA PHE A 180 4.15 8.52 4.76
C PHE A 180 5.25 7.94 3.85
N VAL A 181 5.08 8.00 2.53
CA VAL A 181 6.05 7.48 1.55
C VAL A 181 7.40 8.20 1.69
N CYS A 182 7.42 9.52 1.82
CA CYS A 182 8.68 10.25 2.05
C CYS A 182 9.43 9.73 3.28
N ARG A 183 8.73 9.46 4.38
CA ARG A 183 9.37 8.92 5.58
C ARG A 183 9.93 7.53 5.36
N VAL A 184 9.20 6.67 4.66
CA VAL A 184 9.66 5.29 4.42
C VAL A 184 10.85 5.27 3.47
N LEU A 185 10.89 6.14 2.46
CA LEU A 185 12.04 6.30 1.57
C LEU A 185 13.27 6.83 2.33
N GLU A 186 13.10 7.82 3.21
CA GLU A 186 14.22 8.30 4.04
C GLU A 186 14.72 7.23 5.01
N LEU A 187 13.83 6.39 5.55
CA LEU A 187 14.23 5.23 6.35
C LEU A 187 15.03 4.23 5.51
N GLN A 188 14.59 3.96 4.28
CA GLN A 188 15.24 3.03 3.37
C GLN A 188 16.65 3.50 2.99
N GLU A 189 16.80 4.78 2.63
CA GLU A 189 18.09 5.43 2.36
C GLU A 189 19.00 5.35 3.57
N TYR A 190 18.49 5.67 4.77
CA TYR A 190 19.27 5.57 6.00
C TYR A 190 19.78 4.14 6.28
N LEU A 191 18.94 3.11 6.07
CA LEU A 191 19.35 1.72 6.26
C LEU A 191 20.42 1.31 5.23
N ASP A 192 20.32 1.79 4.00
CA ASP A 192 21.33 1.54 2.97
C ASP A 192 22.67 2.21 3.35
N GLU A 193 22.65 3.48 3.74
CA GLU A 193 23.85 4.21 4.12
C GLU A 193 24.54 3.64 5.38
N GLN A 194 23.77 3.30 6.42
CA GLN A 194 24.34 2.88 7.70
C GLN A 194 24.66 1.39 7.77
N LEU A 195 23.93 0.55 7.03
CA LEU A 195 24.02 -0.91 7.14
C LEU A 195 24.32 -1.61 5.80
N GLY A 196 24.35 -0.88 4.68
CA GLY A 196 24.58 -1.45 3.35
C GLY A 196 23.43 -2.32 2.85
N VAL A 197 22.20 -2.05 3.30
CA VAL A 197 21.00 -2.83 2.94
C VAL A 197 19.90 -1.94 2.37
N TYR A 198 19.52 -2.24 1.13
CA TYR A 198 18.38 -1.60 0.48
C TYR A 198 17.13 -2.49 0.57
N GLU A 199 16.26 -2.19 1.53
CA GLU A 199 15.12 -3.04 1.85
C GLU A 199 13.88 -2.76 0.99
N LEU A 200 13.28 -3.80 0.41
CA LEU A 200 12.05 -3.67 -0.37
C LEU A 200 10.82 -3.34 0.50
N PRO A 201 9.74 -2.77 -0.07
CA PRO A 201 8.57 -2.33 0.68
C PRO A 201 8.03 -3.36 1.66
N ARG A 202 7.86 -4.62 1.23
CA ARG A 202 7.37 -5.69 2.09
C ARG A 202 8.21 -5.91 3.35
N LYS A 203 9.54 -5.79 3.27
CA LYS A 203 10.42 -5.95 4.44
C LYS A 203 10.28 -4.76 5.39
N LEU A 204 10.22 -3.55 4.84
CA LEU A 204 9.99 -2.33 5.60
C LEU A 204 8.62 -2.34 6.29
N ASP A 205 7.56 -2.77 5.61
CA ASP A 205 6.22 -2.92 6.19
C ASP A 205 6.25 -3.82 7.44
N GLY A 206 6.95 -4.96 7.36
CA GLY A 206 7.18 -5.84 8.50
C GLY A 206 7.95 -5.15 9.64
N PHE A 207 8.99 -4.40 9.31
CA PHE A 207 9.80 -3.67 10.29
C PHE A 207 8.96 -2.61 11.04
N LEU A 208 8.17 -1.81 10.32
CA LEU A 208 7.33 -0.76 10.89
C LEU A 208 6.37 -1.30 11.95
N LEU A 209 5.84 -2.52 11.76
CA LEU A 209 4.95 -3.15 12.74
C LEU A 209 5.64 -3.52 14.05
N THR A 210 6.97 -3.73 14.03
CA THR A 210 7.76 -4.05 15.24
C THR A 210 8.17 -2.81 16.02
N ALA A 211 8.36 -1.68 15.33
CA ALA A 211 8.73 -0.39 15.94
C ALA A 211 7.63 0.23 16.83
N ILE A 212 6.41 -0.30 16.79
CA ILE A 212 5.28 0.17 17.61
C ILE A 212 5.43 -0.25 19.07
N LYS A 213 6.16 -1.34 19.33
CA LYS A 213 6.48 -1.78 20.70
C LYS A 213 7.44 -0.80 21.39
#